data_AF-A0A0L0G5K1-F1
#
_entry.id   AF-A0A0L0G5K1-F1
#
_cell.length_a   1.000
_cell.length_b   1.000
_cell.length_c   1.000
_cell.angle_alpha   90.00
_cell.angle_beta   90.00
_cell.angle_gamma   90.00
#
_symmetry.space_group_name_H-M   'P 1'
#
loop_
_entity.id
_entity.type
_entity.pdbx_description
1 polymer ?
#
loop_
_entity_poly.entity_id
_entity_poly.type
_entity_poly.pdbx_seq_one_letter_code
_entity_poly.pdbx_strand_id
1 'polypeptide(L)'
;MLMYPLCFALVASSLVNAQVTVDSLTIDFSEDKENALATGSIDITSDPVDGVKFVMTLSLLDVMSDDTYAECLDGDGAPGDTILLDWHIHVGKPVDGEGVKEECDTDAGVLGHYDPTFACGSTSNEVEACEALGRSPTDAQFSYDCNPEAYNTNPYACQVADYSGKFGAAVATIQDDGNAVIGLEVTDHWGSPLEFWEGMTLVFHCGTPRIFCGEMSEKSVLDGITLPGLTLG
;
A
#
# COMPACT_ATOMS: atom_id res chain seq x y z
N MET A 1 -36.62 -67.77 -13.43
CA MET A 1 -35.61 -66.83 -13.98
C MET A 1 -36.29 -65.47 -14.10
N LEU A 2 -36.04 -64.58 -13.14
CA LEU A 2 -36.52 -63.20 -13.14
C LEU A 2 -35.28 -62.34 -12.88
N MET A 3 -34.82 -61.66 -13.92
CA MET A 3 -33.67 -60.74 -13.91
C MET A 3 -34.21 -59.32 -13.70
N TYR A 4 -33.84 -58.70 -12.59
CA TYR A 4 -34.04 -57.27 -12.36
C TYR A 4 -32.78 -56.50 -12.80
N PRO A 5 -32.91 -55.39 -13.54
CA PRO A 5 -31.76 -54.54 -13.86
C PRO A 5 -31.45 -53.61 -12.69
N LEU A 6 -30.20 -53.62 -12.23
CA LEU A 6 -29.66 -52.58 -11.35
C LEU A 6 -29.51 -51.28 -12.15
N CYS A 7 -30.19 -50.23 -11.72
CA CYS A 7 -30.00 -48.88 -12.23
C CYS A 7 -28.92 -48.19 -11.38
N PHE A 8 -27.71 -48.04 -11.91
CA PHE A 8 -26.67 -47.21 -11.31
C PHE A 8 -26.91 -45.76 -11.73
N ALA A 9 -27.35 -44.92 -10.80
CA ALA A 9 -27.40 -43.47 -10.99
C ALA A 9 -25.98 -42.91 -10.82
N LEU A 10 -25.40 -42.40 -11.91
CA LEU A 10 -24.15 -41.65 -11.88
C LEU A 10 -24.45 -40.26 -11.30
N VAL A 11 -23.98 -39.98 -10.09
CA VAL A 11 -24.01 -38.61 -9.55
C VAL A 11 -22.82 -37.88 -10.16
N ALA A 12 -23.07 -37.02 -11.14
CA ALA A 12 -22.07 -36.10 -11.67
C ALA A 12 -21.82 -35.01 -10.62
N SER A 13 -20.75 -35.15 -9.85
CA SER A 13 -20.26 -34.06 -9.00
C SER A 13 -19.77 -32.93 -9.92
N SER A 14 -20.55 -31.86 -10.04
CA SER A 14 -20.11 -30.63 -10.67
C SER A 14 -18.98 -30.03 -9.83
N LEU A 15 -17.76 -30.12 -10.34
CA LEU A 15 -16.63 -29.32 -9.86
C LEU A 15 -16.98 -27.85 -10.14
N VAL A 16 -17.47 -27.16 -9.13
CA VAL A 16 -17.49 -25.70 -9.12
C VAL A 16 -16.03 -25.30 -8.99
N ASN A 17 -15.41 -24.85 -10.08
CA ASN A 17 -14.16 -24.13 -10.00
C ASN A 17 -14.47 -22.87 -9.20
N ALA A 18 -14.15 -22.88 -7.90
CA ALA A 18 -14.11 -21.66 -7.11
C ALA A 18 -13.02 -20.80 -7.76
N GLN A 19 -13.44 -19.80 -8.51
CA GLN A 19 -12.55 -18.81 -9.07
C GLN A 19 -11.99 -18.05 -7.86
N VAL A 20 -10.69 -18.25 -7.59
CA VAL A 20 -9.98 -17.47 -6.58
C VAL A 20 -10.07 -16.02 -7.04
N THR A 21 -10.82 -15.20 -6.30
CA THR A 21 -10.84 -13.77 -6.50
C THR A 21 -9.54 -13.24 -5.91
N VAL A 22 -8.72 -12.63 -6.76
CA VAL A 22 -7.60 -11.81 -6.32
C VAL A 22 -8.23 -10.47 -5.97
N ASP A 23 -8.26 -10.13 -4.69
CA ASP A 23 -8.67 -8.79 -4.27
C ASP A 23 -7.57 -7.81 -4.72
N SER A 24 -8.00 -6.65 -5.19
CA SER A 24 -7.08 -5.64 -5.71
C SER A 24 -7.53 -4.24 -5.37
N LEU A 25 -6.61 -3.46 -4.80
CA LEU A 25 -6.74 -2.03 -4.61
C LEU A 25 -5.83 -1.30 -5.59
N THR A 26 -6.20 -0.07 -5.93
CA THR A 26 -5.40 0.82 -6.75
C THR A 26 -5.35 2.21 -6.12
N ILE A 27 -4.22 2.87 -6.32
CA ILE A 27 -4.06 4.31 -6.15
C ILE A 27 -3.68 4.85 -7.53
N ASP A 28 -4.41 5.84 -8.02
CA ASP A 28 -4.19 6.43 -9.34
C ASP A 28 -4.00 7.93 -9.19
N PHE A 29 -2.77 8.38 -9.44
CA PHE A 29 -2.32 9.77 -9.49
C PHE A 29 -2.37 10.25 -10.94
N SER A 30 -3.53 10.17 -11.59
CA SER A 30 -3.71 10.66 -12.96
C SER A 30 -3.74 12.19 -13.00
N GLU A 31 -3.28 12.80 -14.10
CA GLU A 31 -3.24 14.26 -14.31
C GLU A 31 -4.58 15.00 -14.10
N ASP A 32 -5.71 14.29 -14.13
CA ASP A 32 -7.05 14.84 -13.87
C ASP A 32 -7.37 15.00 -12.37
N LYS A 33 -6.46 14.59 -11.49
CA LYS A 33 -6.57 14.73 -10.04
C LYS A 33 -5.45 15.65 -9.53
N GLU A 34 -5.73 16.41 -8.47
CA GLU A 34 -4.98 17.60 -8.02
C GLU A 34 -3.55 17.33 -7.46
N ASN A 35 -2.98 16.13 -7.60
CA ASN A 35 -1.61 15.86 -7.15
C ASN A 35 -0.55 16.51 -8.06
N ALA A 36 -0.07 17.68 -7.65
CA ALA A 36 0.96 18.42 -8.37
C ALA A 36 2.39 17.83 -8.26
N LEU A 37 2.61 16.81 -7.41
CA LEU A 37 3.96 16.32 -7.09
C LEU A 37 4.27 14.94 -7.65
N ALA A 38 3.26 14.14 -8.00
CA ALA A 38 3.45 12.79 -8.51
C ALA A 38 2.34 12.39 -9.49
N THR A 39 2.71 11.59 -10.49
CA THR A 39 1.78 10.91 -11.40
C THR A 39 2.05 9.42 -11.49
N GLY A 40 1.07 8.65 -11.94
CA GLY A 40 1.19 7.21 -12.16
C GLY A 40 0.27 6.41 -11.24
N SER A 41 0.61 5.15 -11.00
CA SER A 41 -0.28 4.24 -10.27
C SER A 41 0.45 3.31 -9.32
N ILE A 42 -0.29 2.88 -8.30
CA ILE A 42 0.10 1.83 -7.37
C ILE A 42 -0.97 0.76 -7.42
N ASP A 43 -0.59 -0.42 -7.90
CA ASP A 43 -1.44 -1.61 -7.87
C ASP A 43 -1.09 -2.45 -6.64
N ILE A 44 -2.11 -2.80 -5.86
CA ILE A 44 -1.99 -3.63 -4.68
C ILE A 44 -2.88 -4.85 -4.88
N THR A 45 -2.29 -6.05 -4.84
CA THR A 45 -3.04 -7.30 -5.01
C THR A 45 -2.76 -8.24 -3.85
N SER A 46 -3.76 -8.96 -3.37
CA SER A 46 -3.54 -10.03 -2.41
C SER A 46 -3.80 -11.41 -3.00
N ASP A 47 -2.88 -12.33 -2.76
CA ASP A 47 -3.03 -13.75 -3.03
C ASP A 47 -2.97 -14.55 -1.72
N PRO A 48 -3.87 -15.54 -1.49
CA PRO A 48 -3.88 -16.33 -0.25
C PRO A 48 -2.60 -17.12 0.04
N VAL A 49 -1.77 -17.36 -0.97
CA VAL A 49 -0.50 -18.08 -0.87
C VAL A 49 0.65 -17.10 -0.75
N ASP A 50 0.73 -16.09 -1.61
CA ASP A 50 1.90 -15.22 -1.71
C ASP A 50 1.84 -14.00 -0.79
N GLY A 51 0.66 -13.64 -0.27
CA GLY A 51 0.42 -12.47 0.57
C GLY A 51 0.03 -11.24 -0.24
N VAL A 52 0.44 -10.05 0.21
CA VAL A 52 0.12 -8.78 -0.45
C VAL A 52 1.28 -8.32 -1.31
N LYS A 53 1.01 -8.00 -2.57
CA LYS A 53 1.98 -7.47 -3.52
C LYS A 53 1.66 -6.02 -3.86
N PHE A 54 2.70 -5.17 -3.82
CA PHE A 54 2.69 -3.81 -4.32
C PHE A 54 3.46 -3.73 -5.64
N VAL A 55 2.89 -3.03 -6.61
CA VAL A 55 3.54 -2.63 -7.85
C VAL A 55 3.36 -1.13 -8.02
N MET A 56 4.42 -0.36 -7.82
CA MET A 56 4.41 1.10 -7.94
C MET A 56 5.10 1.51 -9.23
N THR A 57 4.42 2.30 -10.05
CA THR A 57 4.98 2.96 -11.21
C THR A 57 4.63 4.43 -11.12
N LEU A 58 5.53 5.23 -10.56
CA LEU A 58 5.31 6.65 -10.29
C LEU A 58 6.37 7.52 -10.96
N SER A 59 5.96 8.73 -11.36
CA SER A 59 6.84 9.82 -11.73
C SER A 59 6.63 10.97 -10.75
N LEU A 60 7.66 11.30 -9.99
CA LEU A 60 7.72 12.51 -9.18
C LEU A 60 8.05 13.70 -10.08
N LEU A 61 7.26 14.76 -9.97
CA LEU A 61 7.32 15.91 -10.86
C LEU A 61 8.19 17.02 -10.27
N ASP A 62 8.94 17.69 -11.16
CA ASP A 62 9.68 18.92 -10.86
C ASP A 62 10.55 18.85 -9.58
N VAL A 63 11.19 17.69 -9.34
CA VAL A 63 11.90 17.39 -8.07
C VAL A 63 13.10 18.30 -7.80
N MET A 64 13.52 19.06 -8.80
CA MET A 64 14.63 20.01 -8.76
C MET A 64 14.20 21.47 -8.55
N SER A 65 12.90 21.73 -8.49
CA SER A 65 12.36 23.09 -8.52
C SER A 65 12.22 23.74 -7.13
N ASP A 66 12.19 22.95 -6.06
CA ASP A 66 12.06 23.41 -4.68
C ASP A 66 12.73 22.48 -3.65
N ASP A 67 12.62 22.82 -2.36
CA ASP A 67 13.22 22.06 -1.25
C ASP A 67 12.34 20.88 -0.78
N THR A 68 11.26 20.50 -1.50
CA THR A 68 10.28 19.49 -1.06
C THR A 68 10.93 18.13 -0.76
N TYR A 69 11.95 17.76 -1.53
CA TYR A 69 12.64 16.46 -1.41
C TYR A 69 14.01 16.55 -0.72
N ALA A 70 14.37 17.72 -0.16
CA ALA A 70 15.73 17.97 0.32
C ALA A 70 16.18 17.04 1.47
N GLU A 71 15.26 16.58 2.33
CA GLU A 71 15.58 15.71 3.48
C GLU A 71 15.81 14.23 3.09
N CYS A 72 15.38 13.82 1.90
CA CYS A 72 15.42 12.45 1.41
C CYS A 72 16.25 12.30 0.14
N LEU A 73 16.91 13.36 -0.30
CA LEU A 73 17.83 13.35 -1.42
C LEU A 73 19.14 12.67 -1.01
N ASP A 74 19.50 11.59 -1.70
CA ASP A 74 20.80 10.96 -1.64
C ASP A 74 21.64 11.44 -2.83
N GLY A 75 22.29 12.59 -2.65
CA GLY A 75 23.06 13.27 -3.68
C GLY A 75 23.03 14.79 -3.59
N ASP A 76 23.35 15.47 -4.69
CA ASP A 76 23.24 16.92 -4.86
C ASP A 76 22.07 17.35 -5.75
N GLY A 77 21.26 16.38 -6.20
CA GLY A 77 20.11 16.59 -7.06
C GLY A 77 20.47 16.53 -8.54
N ALA A 78 21.60 15.93 -8.89
CA ALA A 78 21.93 15.69 -10.28
C ALA A 78 21.11 14.52 -10.85
N PRO A 79 20.89 14.48 -12.17
CA PRO A 79 20.43 13.26 -12.83
C PRO A 79 21.30 12.06 -12.45
N GLY A 80 20.64 10.97 -12.05
CA GLY A 80 21.28 9.77 -11.51
C GLY A 80 21.33 9.70 -9.97
N ASP A 81 21.10 10.81 -9.27
CA ASP A 81 20.89 10.80 -7.82
C ASP A 81 19.52 10.20 -7.47
N THR A 82 19.32 9.88 -6.19
CA THR A 82 18.10 9.22 -5.74
C THR A 82 17.37 9.99 -4.65
N ILE A 83 16.06 9.80 -4.60
CA ILE A 83 15.17 10.28 -3.53
C ILE A 83 14.64 9.05 -2.80
N LEU A 84 14.84 9.00 -1.49
CA LEU A 84 14.45 7.89 -0.62
C LEU A 84 13.17 8.24 0.13
N LEU A 85 12.03 7.80 -0.41
CA LEU A 85 10.74 8.08 0.21
C LEU A 85 10.34 6.96 1.16
N ASP A 86 10.16 7.30 2.44
CA ASP A 86 9.47 6.41 3.35
C ASP A 86 7.98 6.36 2.96
N TRP A 87 7.34 5.22 3.14
CA TRP A 87 6.00 4.94 2.65
C TRP A 87 5.26 4.03 3.62
N HIS A 88 4.06 4.49 4.00
CA HIS A 88 3.27 3.88 5.07
C HIS A 88 1.78 3.92 4.74
N ILE A 89 1.02 2.96 5.28
CA ILE A 89 -0.44 2.97 5.22
C ILE A 89 -1.00 3.74 6.42
N HIS A 90 -1.72 4.82 6.16
CA HIS A 90 -2.38 5.63 7.17
C HIS A 90 -3.87 5.34 7.22
N VAL A 91 -4.43 5.40 8.43
CA VAL A 91 -5.89 5.32 8.64
C VAL A 91 -6.55 6.59 8.12
N GLY A 92 -7.69 6.46 7.45
CA GLY A 92 -8.43 7.59 6.90
C GLY A 92 -7.88 8.06 5.56
N LYS A 93 -8.36 9.21 5.11
CA LYS A 93 -8.07 9.73 3.78
C LYS A 93 -8.24 11.24 3.65
N PRO A 94 -7.53 11.87 2.69
CA PRO A 94 -7.80 13.25 2.31
C PRO A 94 -9.21 13.40 1.72
N VAL A 95 -9.72 14.63 1.71
CA VAL A 95 -11.09 14.95 1.25
C VAL A 95 -11.33 14.50 -0.19
N ASP A 96 -10.37 14.72 -1.07
CA ASP A 96 -10.48 14.44 -2.51
C ASP A 96 -9.85 13.09 -2.91
N GLY A 97 -9.49 12.26 -1.92
CA GLY A 97 -8.90 10.94 -2.15
C GLY A 97 -7.41 10.96 -2.50
N GLU A 98 -6.81 12.13 -2.73
CA GLU A 98 -5.37 12.33 -2.79
C GLU A 98 -5.00 13.71 -2.24
N GLY A 99 -3.71 13.97 -2.06
CA GLY A 99 -3.26 15.28 -1.63
C GLY A 99 -1.74 15.42 -1.63
N VAL A 100 -1.31 16.66 -1.39
CA VAL A 100 0.10 17.03 -1.18
C VAL A 100 0.27 17.73 0.16
N LYS A 101 1.40 17.48 0.83
CA LYS A 101 1.81 18.14 2.07
C LYS A 101 0.70 18.16 3.12
N GLU A 102 0.16 19.33 3.47
CA GLU A 102 -0.85 19.51 4.53
C GLU A 102 -2.16 18.78 4.23
N GLU A 103 -2.47 18.50 2.96
CA GLU A 103 -3.64 17.69 2.57
C GLU A 103 -3.47 16.23 2.96
N CYS A 104 -2.24 15.80 3.23
CA CYS A 104 -1.93 14.49 3.75
C CYS A 104 -1.81 14.46 5.27
N ASP A 105 -2.07 15.55 5.99
CA ASP A 105 -1.93 15.60 7.45
C ASP A 105 -3.19 15.12 8.20
N THR A 106 -3.05 15.00 9.52
CA THR A 106 -4.14 14.57 10.43
C THR A 106 -5.36 15.48 10.36
N ASP A 107 -5.15 16.79 10.19
CA ASP A 107 -6.22 17.77 10.11
C ASP A 107 -7.03 17.63 8.81
N ALA A 108 -6.44 17.03 7.76
CA ALA A 108 -7.09 16.72 6.49
C ALA A 108 -7.78 15.33 6.49
N GLY A 109 -7.68 14.56 7.58
CA GLY A 109 -8.33 13.26 7.73
C GLY A 109 -7.42 12.05 7.57
N VAL A 110 -6.12 12.25 7.31
CA VAL A 110 -5.11 11.19 7.23
C VAL A 110 -4.44 11.01 8.59
N LEU A 111 -4.82 9.99 9.34
CA LEU A 111 -4.45 9.83 10.75
C LEU A 111 -3.07 9.17 10.94
N GLY A 112 -2.91 8.35 11.99
CA GLY A 112 -1.70 7.57 12.23
C GLY A 112 -1.60 6.33 11.34
N HIS A 113 -0.51 5.59 11.52
CA HIS A 113 -0.27 4.31 10.86
C HIS A 113 -1.28 3.26 11.31
N TYR A 114 -1.76 2.44 10.37
CA TYR A 114 -2.58 1.27 10.67
C TYR A 114 -1.76 0.19 11.40
N ASP A 115 -2.14 -0.15 12.63
CA ASP A 115 -1.36 -1.02 13.52
C ASP A 115 -2.23 -1.97 14.38
N PRO A 116 -3.05 -2.83 13.76
CA PRO A 116 -3.97 -3.73 14.48
C PRO A 116 -3.24 -4.78 15.34
N THR A 117 -1.92 -4.91 15.18
CA THR A 117 -1.07 -5.85 15.92
C THR A 117 -0.33 -5.21 17.09
N PHE A 118 -0.50 -3.90 17.30
CA PHE A 118 0.10 -3.14 18.40
C PHE A 118 1.63 -3.31 18.46
N ALA A 119 2.28 -3.16 17.30
CA ALA A 119 3.73 -3.07 17.25
C ALA A 119 4.22 -1.72 17.79
N CYS A 120 3.37 -0.69 17.78
CA CYS A 120 3.49 0.55 18.54
C CYS A 120 4.67 1.44 18.14
N GLY A 121 4.88 1.63 16.83
CA GLY A 121 5.73 2.69 16.32
C GLY A 121 5.26 4.09 16.71
N SER A 122 6.13 5.09 16.52
CA SER A 122 5.94 6.49 16.95
C SER A 122 4.65 7.14 16.43
N THR A 123 4.16 6.69 15.29
CA THR A 123 3.00 7.22 14.57
C THR A 123 1.82 6.25 14.57
N SER A 124 1.80 5.24 15.45
CA SER A 124 0.66 4.30 15.58
C SER A 124 -0.66 5.05 15.78
N ASN A 125 -1.71 4.64 15.06
CA ASN A 125 -3.06 5.10 15.32
C ASN A 125 -3.66 4.46 16.59
N GLU A 126 -3.05 3.40 17.12
CA GLU A 126 -3.52 2.63 18.28
C GLU A 126 -2.91 3.12 19.60
N VAL A 127 -2.85 4.44 19.81
CA VAL A 127 -2.12 5.09 20.91
C VAL A 127 -2.54 4.52 22.28
N GLU A 128 -3.84 4.47 22.57
CA GLU A 128 -4.35 4.01 23.87
C GLU A 128 -4.00 2.53 24.15
N ALA A 129 -4.07 1.67 23.12
CA ALA A 129 -3.73 0.26 23.26
C ALA A 129 -2.22 0.09 23.48
N CYS A 130 -1.40 0.86 22.76
CA CYS A 130 0.05 0.87 22.93
C CYS A 130 0.47 1.34 24.33
N GLU A 131 -0.16 2.39 24.85
CA GLU A 131 0.06 2.85 26.22
C GLU A 131 -0.34 1.79 27.25
N ALA A 132 -1.50 1.15 27.08
CA ALA A 132 -1.97 0.08 27.98
C ALA A 132 -1.03 -1.14 28.00
N LEU A 133 -0.29 -1.39 26.92
CA LEU A 133 0.72 -2.43 26.81
C LEU A 133 2.10 -2.02 27.34
N GLY A 134 2.28 -0.76 27.77
CA GLY A 134 3.61 -0.22 28.13
C GLY A 134 4.54 -0.14 26.91
N ARG A 135 3.98 0.03 25.71
CA ARG A 135 4.70 0.15 24.44
C ARG A 135 4.53 1.56 23.88
N SER A 136 4.74 2.56 24.73
CA SER A 136 4.75 3.95 24.27
C SER A 136 6.14 4.28 23.72
N PRO A 137 6.25 5.00 22.60
CA PRO A 137 7.53 5.55 22.12
C PRO A 137 8.23 6.44 23.15
N THR A 138 7.50 6.94 24.16
CA THR A 138 8.05 7.74 25.26
C THR A 138 8.50 6.90 26.47
N ASP A 139 8.20 5.60 26.49
CA ASP A 139 8.66 4.68 27.53
C ASP A 139 10.10 4.24 27.25
N ALA A 140 11.01 4.55 28.17
CA ALA A 140 12.43 4.19 28.04
C ALA A 140 12.70 2.67 28.00
N GLN A 141 11.71 1.83 28.34
CA GLN A 141 11.83 0.37 28.30
C GLN A 141 11.33 -0.26 27.00
N PHE A 142 10.74 0.53 26.10
CA PHE A 142 10.23 0.08 24.83
C PHE A 142 11.01 0.73 23.68
N SER A 143 11.43 -0.09 22.71
CA SER A 143 12.01 0.36 21.45
C SER A 143 11.23 -0.27 20.32
N TYR A 144 10.83 0.55 19.36
CA TYR A 144 10.26 0.09 18.11
C TYR A 144 11.39 -0.14 17.11
N ASP A 145 11.85 -1.39 17.02
CA ASP A 145 13.01 -1.77 16.22
C ASP A 145 12.60 -2.40 14.88
N CYS A 146 11.61 -1.84 14.20
CA CYS A 146 11.20 -2.35 12.89
C CYS A 146 12.31 -2.15 11.86
N ASN A 147 12.72 -3.26 11.25
CA ASN A 147 13.67 -3.32 10.16
C ASN A 147 13.48 -4.66 9.41
N PRO A 148 14.06 -4.85 8.21
CA PRO A 148 13.84 -6.06 7.42
C PRO A 148 14.25 -7.35 8.13
N GLU A 149 15.32 -7.33 8.94
CA GLU A 149 15.81 -8.50 9.68
C GLU A 149 14.84 -8.89 10.81
N ALA A 150 14.40 -7.91 11.59
CA ALA A 150 13.43 -8.10 12.67
C ALA A 150 12.09 -8.61 12.10
N TYR A 151 11.63 -8.01 11.00
CA TYR A 151 10.38 -8.38 10.34
C TYR A 151 10.39 -9.81 9.80
N ASN A 152 11.48 -10.19 9.12
CA ASN A 152 11.63 -11.54 8.57
C ASN A 152 11.66 -12.62 9.67
N THR A 153 12.08 -12.26 10.88
CA THR A 153 12.08 -13.17 12.04
C THR A 153 10.75 -13.19 12.77
N ASN A 154 10.07 -12.04 12.86
CA ASN A 154 8.81 -11.88 13.55
C ASN A 154 7.94 -10.84 12.81
N PRO A 155 6.86 -11.24 12.13
CA PRO A 155 6.01 -10.31 11.39
C PRO A 155 5.31 -9.28 12.29
N TYR A 156 5.25 -9.51 13.61
CA TYR A 156 4.70 -8.57 14.59
C TYR A 156 5.73 -7.60 15.17
N ALA A 157 6.99 -7.62 14.70
CA ALA A 157 8.01 -6.66 15.11
C ALA A 157 7.78 -5.27 14.48
N CYS A 158 7.05 -5.22 13.38
CA CYS A 158 6.72 -4.00 12.65
C CYS A 158 5.21 -3.73 12.72
N GLN A 159 4.83 -2.47 12.62
CA GLN A 159 3.44 -2.12 12.36
C GLN A 159 3.03 -2.69 11.01
N VAL A 160 1.76 -3.09 10.88
CA VAL A 160 1.24 -3.62 9.61
C VAL A 160 1.44 -2.61 8.48
N ALA A 161 1.24 -1.32 8.77
CA ALA A 161 1.41 -0.22 7.85
C ALA A 161 2.85 0.22 7.55
N ASP A 162 3.85 -0.23 8.33
CA ASP A 162 5.22 0.29 8.23
C ASP A 162 6.01 -0.45 7.14
N TYR A 163 5.71 -0.14 5.88
CA TYR A 163 6.32 -0.82 4.75
C TYR A 163 7.78 -0.41 4.52
N SER A 164 8.15 0.83 4.82
CA SER A 164 9.55 1.26 4.76
C SER A 164 10.43 0.59 5.80
N GLY A 165 9.95 0.41 7.04
CA GLY A 165 10.64 -0.39 8.03
C GLY A 165 10.80 -1.86 7.61
N LYS A 166 9.79 -2.43 6.95
CA LYS A 166 9.82 -3.84 6.49
C LYS A 166 10.73 -4.06 5.28
N PHE A 167 10.71 -3.17 4.29
CA PHE A 167 11.26 -3.42 2.95
C PHE A 167 12.24 -2.35 2.46
N GLY A 168 12.41 -1.27 3.21
CA GLY A 168 13.16 -0.08 2.81
C GLY A 168 12.30 0.97 2.11
N ALA A 169 12.87 2.17 2.00
CA ALA A 169 12.27 3.30 1.30
C ALA A 169 12.00 2.98 -0.18
N ALA A 170 10.99 3.62 -0.75
CA ALA A 170 10.77 3.65 -2.19
C ALA A 170 11.83 4.56 -2.82
N VAL A 171 12.66 3.99 -3.70
CA VAL A 171 13.76 4.70 -4.35
C VAL A 171 13.27 5.31 -5.66
N ALA A 172 13.30 6.64 -5.76
CA ALA A 172 13.09 7.36 -7.01
C ALA A 172 14.45 7.76 -7.60
N THR A 173 14.66 7.55 -8.91
CA THR A 173 15.89 7.99 -9.59
C THR A 173 15.62 9.24 -10.42
N ILE A 174 16.39 10.30 -10.19
CA ILE A 174 16.29 11.57 -10.91
C ILE A 174 16.74 11.38 -12.36
N GLN A 175 15.92 11.86 -13.29
CA GLN A 175 16.13 11.80 -14.73
C GLN A 175 16.68 13.14 -15.27
N ASP A 176 17.15 13.12 -16.51
CA ASP A 176 17.70 14.31 -17.19
C ASP A 176 16.67 15.45 -17.40
N ASP A 177 15.38 15.14 -17.35
CA ASP A 177 14.28 16.10 -17.50
C ASP A 177 13.88 16.80 -16.19
N GLY A 178 14.51 16.45 -15.08
CA GLY A 178 14.23 17.02 -13.75
C GLY A 178 13.08 16.35 -13.01
N ASN A 179 12.51 15.26 -13.53
CA ASN A 179 11.58 14.38 -12.82
C ASN A 179 12.34 13.22 -12.15
N ALA A 180 11.70 12.48 -11.26
CA ALA A 180 12.24 11.23 -10.72
C ALA A 180 11.26 10.07 -10.89
N VAL A 181 11.76 8.86 -11.14
CA VAL A 181 10.91 7.70 -11.42
C VAL A 181 11.06 6.64 -10.33
N ILE A 182 9.93 6.11 -9.86
CA ILE A 182 9.84 4.96 -8.96
C ILE A 182 9.32 3.76 -9.75
N GLY A 183 10.07 2.66 -9.70
CA GLY A 183 9.64 1.34 -10.16
C GLY A 183 9.87 0.33 -9.06
N LEU A 184 8.86 0.11 -8.21
CA LEU A 184 8.95 -0.79 -7.06
C LEU A 184 8.02 -1.98 -7.23
N GLU A 185 8.55 -3.17 -7.00
CA GLU A 185 7.76 -4.39 -6.85
C GLU A 185 8.18 -5.09 -5.55
N VAL A 186 7.25 -5.26 -4.62
CA VAL A 186 7.50 -5.90 -3.33
C VAL A 186 6.32 -6.77 -2.93
N THR A 187 6.61 -7.90 -2.27
CA THR A 187 5.60 -8.82 -1.75
C THR A 187 5.78 -8.99 -0.25
N ASP A 188 4.72 -8.66 0.49
CA ASP A 188 4.55 -8.89 1.91
C ASP A 188 3.78 -10.20 2.14
N HIS A 189 4.52 -11.25 2.45
CA HIS A 189 3.96 -12.58 2.72
C HIS A 189 3.08 -12.64 3.98
N TRP A 190 3.17 -11.63 4.85
CA TRP A 190 2.38 -11.51 6.07
C TRP A 190 1.42 -10.31 6.03
N GLY A 191 1.20 -9.75 4.84
CA GLY A 191 0.32 -8.62 4.63
C GLY A 191 -1.12 -8.94 5.06
N SER A 192 -1.83 -7.92 5.56
CA SER A 192 -3.23 -8.07 5.94
C SER A 192 -4.12 -8.23 4.70
N PRO A 193 -5.30 -8.87 4.85
CA PRO A 193 -6.33 -8.84 3.82
C PRO A 193 -6.67 -7.41 3.37
N LEU A 194 -6.81 -7.20 2.06
CA LEU A 194 -7.02 -5.86 1.48
C LEU A 194 -8.36 -5.23 1.86
N GLU A 195 -9.35 -6.03 2.24
CA GLU A 195 -10.65 -5.56 2.76
C GLU A 195 -10.50 -4.61 3.97
N PHE A 196 -9.37 -4.68 4.70
CA PHE A 196 -9.10 -3.77 5.82
C PHE A 196 -8.47 -2.43 5.41
N TRP A 197 -8.02 -2.30 4.17
CA TRP A 197 -7.29 -1.11 3.69
C TRP A 197 -8.10 -0.26 2.73
N GLU A 198 -9.28 -0.71 2.30
CA GLU A 198 -10.18 0.10 1.49
C GLU A 198 -10.52 1.42 2.21
N GLY A 199 -10.33 2.55 1.53
CA GLY A 199 -10.57 3.88 2.09
C GLY A 199 -9.48 4.37 3.06
N MET A 200 -8.40 3.61 3.23
CA MET A 200 -7.15 4.08 3.84
C MET A 200 -6.25 4.72 2.78
N THR A 201 -5.14 5.30 3.22
CA THR A 201 -4.27 6.10 2.36
C THR A 201 -2.83 5.59 2.42
N LEU A 202 -2.16 5.50 1.28
CA LEU A 202 -0.72 5.36 1.26
C LEU A 202 -0.08 6.74 1.24
N VAL A 203 0.83 7.00 2.19
CA VAL A 203 1.50 8.29 2.36
C VAL A 203 2.99 8.11 2.13
N PHE A 204 3.58 8.99 1.31
CA PHE A 204 5.02 9.08 1.11
C PHE A 204 5.59 10.24 1.94
N HIS A 205 6.71 9.98 2.60
CA HIS A 205 7.39 10.89 3.51
C HIS A 205 8.83 11.12 3.05
N CYS A 206 9.36 12.28 3.41
CA CYS A 206 10.76 12.64 3.21
C CYS A 206 11.35 12.95 4.60
N GLY A 207 11.63 11.91 5.39
CA GLY A 207 11.89 12.08 6.83
C GLY A 207 10.58 12.25 7.61
N THR A 208 10.36 13.41 8.25
CA THR A 208 9.13 13.66 9.03
C THR A 208 7.96 14.21 8.20
N PRO A 209 8.17 15.11 7.22
CA PRO A 209 7.08 15.64 6.40
C PRO A 209 6.43 14.59 5.50
N ARG A 210 5.10 14.64 5.44
CA ARG A 210 4.27 13.96 4.42
C ARG A 210 4.38 14.77 3.13
N ILE A 211 4.72 14.13 2.01
CA ILE A 211 4.93 14.83 0.73
C ILE A 211 3.70 14.72 -0.15
N PHE A 212 3.22 13.50 -0.37
CA PHE A 212 2.00 13.25 -1.11
C PHE A 212 1.36 11.94 -0.64
N CYS A 213 0.10 11.77 -0.96
CA CYS A 213 -0.69 10.64 -0.51
C CYS A 213 -1.85 10.34 -1.44
N GLY A 214 -2.32 9.10 -1.42
CA GLY A 214 -3.47 8.67 -2.22
C GLY A 214 -4.27 7.54 -1.55
N GLU A 215 -5.59 7.64 -1.68
CA GLU A 215 -6.58 6.69 -1.20
C GLU A 215 -6.47 5.38 -1.98
N MET A 216 -6.43 4.28 -1.24
CA MET A 216 -6.58 2.95 -1.80
C MET A 216 -8.07 2.67 -2.03
N SER A 217 -8.42 2.43 -3.29
CA SER A 217 -9.79 2.13 -3.71
C SER A 217 -9.84 0.81 -4.48
N GLU A 218 -10.98 0.12 -4.46
CA GLU A 218 -11.15 -1.10 -5.25
C GLU A 218 -10.87 -0.84 -6.73
N LYS A 219 -10.05 -1.70 -7.34
CA LYS A 219 -9.82 -1.63 -8.78
C LYS A 219 -11.10 -2.06 -9.51
N SER A 220 -11.68 -1.17 -10.31
CA SER A 220 -12.86 -1.46 -11.11
C SER A 220 -12.60 -2.64 -12.07
N VAL A 221 -13.17 -3.81 -11.76
CA VAL A 221 -13.09 -5.02 -12.60
C VAL A 221 -13.75 -4.82 -13.99
N LEU A 222 -14.50 -3.72 -14.17
CA LEU A 222 -15.21 -3.41 -15.41
C LEU A 222 -14.30 -2.97 -16.57
N ASP A 223 -13.04 -2.59 -16.32
CA ASP A 223 -12.15 -2.12 -17.40
C ASP A 223 -11.46 -3.26 -18.18
N GLY A 224 -11.70 -4.52 -17.80
CA GLY A 224 -11.09 -5.68 -18.44
C GLY A 224 -12.05 -6.79 -18.89
N ILE A 225 -13.31 -6.78 -18.45
CA ILE A 225 -14.28 -7.80 -18.86
C ILE A 225 -14.96 -7.36 -20.16
N THR A 226 -14.40 -7.78 -21.29
CA THR A 226 -15.21 -7.98 -22.50
C THR A 226 -16.11 -9.18 -22.24
N LEU A 227 -17.37 -8.95 -21.85
CA LEU A 227 -18.37 -10.04 -21.83
C LEU A 227 -18.63 -10.46 -23.29
N PRO A 228 -18.21 -11.65 -23.73
CA PRO A 228 -18.58 -12.11 -25.07
C PRO A 228 -20.10 -12.37 -25.07
N GLY A 229 -20.86 -11.45 -25.66
CA GLY A 229 -22.28 -11.66 -25.98
C GLY A 229 -23.31 -10.85 -25.21
N LEU A 230 -22.94 -9.81 -24.45
CA LEU A 230 -23.91 -8.90 -23.85
C LEU A 230 -24.05 -7.62 -24.69
N THR A 231 -24.78 -7.69 -25.80
CA THR A 231 -25.37 -6.49 -26.41
C THR A 231 -26.59 -6.11 -25.59
N LEU A 232 -26.52 -5.03 -24.83
CA LEU A 232 -27.71 -4.36 -24.30
C LEU A 232 -28.44 -3.75 -25.50
N GLY A 233 -29.62 -4.30 -25.81
CA GLY A 233 -30.56 -3.76 -26.78
C GLY A 233 -31.58 -2.83 -26.12
#